data_AF-A0A818UM59-F1
#
_entry.id   AF-A0A818UM59-F1
#
_cell.length_a   1.000
_cell.length_b   1.000
_cell.length_c   1.000
_cell.angle_alpha   90.00
_cell.angle_beta   90.00
_cell.angle_gamma   90.00
#
_symmetry.space_group_name_H-M   'P 1'
#
loop_
_entity.id
_entity.type
_entity.pdbx_description
1 polymer ?
#
loop_
_entity_poly.entity_id
_entity_poly.type
_entity_poly.pdbx_seq_one_letter_code
_entity_poly.pdbx_strand_id
1 'polypeptide(L)'
;MATSLSQTINVLEYGVMGSILSIPANYNHSMIVFYSSKGINKGIREWGQMMQRAYNRTNQHRLNDLTINYLGYYTDNGAYYYYNTEKGINYEETIINVYHQIPLPFHYIQLDSWWYYKGIRDEKGINYEETIINVYHEIPLPFHYIQLDSWWYYKGIRDGVTEWTGRPDIFPDAHDWGLVLYEQDWLDRQTIDFLPTRTDIHIGQQWLMSMGEAGEKVGINIQYCMNLPRHILQALQIPRVTHARTSIDYAVHLVFPIKAQWAIGISSMLADAIGLAPFKDVFWSSSFEPGARLIKN
;
A
#
# COMPACT_ATOMS: atom_id res chain seq x y z
N MET A 1 -5.69 -16.60 -1.64
CA MET A 1 -4.34 -16.25 -1.15
C MET A 1 -3.33 -17.40 -1.12
N ALA A 2 -3.73 -18.68 -1.07
CA ALA A 2 -2.83 -19.83 -0.87
C ALA A 2 -2.47 -20.62 -2.14
N THR A 3 -2.57 -20.00 -3.32
CA THR A 3 -2.37 -20.67 -4.61
C THR A 3 -0.97 -20.45 -5.17
N SER A 4 -0.55 -21.36 -6.05
CA SER A 4 0.69 -21.31 -6.81
C SER A 4 0.44 -21.63 -8.28
N LEU A 5 1.27 -21.06 -9.15
CA LEU A 5 1.31 -21.31 -10.58
C LEU A 5 2.77 -21.58 -10.96
N SER A 6 3.01 -22.66 -11.68
CA SER A 6 4.29 -23.02 -12.27
C SER A 6 4.09 -23.20 -13.78
N GLN A 7 5.07 -22.76 -14.56
CA GLN A 7 5.08 -22.92 -16.00
C GLN A 7 6.45 -23.42 -16.44
N THR A 8 6.45 -24.52 -17.19
CA THR A 8 7.58 -24.93 -18.04
C THR A 8 7.19 -24.68 -19.51
N ILE A 9 8.09 -24.95 -20.46
CA ILE A 9 7.93 -24.61 -21.89
C ILE A 9 6.51 -24.93 -22.40
N ASN A 10 6.03 -26.15 -22.16
CA ASN A 10 4.75 -26.65 -22.68
C ASN A 10 3.78 -27.13 -21.59
N VAL A 11 4.09 -26.92 -20.31
CA VAL A 11 3.26 -27.42 -19.19
C VAL A 11 2.95 -26.27 -18.24
N LEU A 12 1.66 -26.12 -17.93
CA LEU A 12 1.15 -25.19 -16.94
C LEU A 12 0.61 -26.00 -15.76
N GLU A 13 1.15 -25.77 -14.57
CA GLU A 13 0.77 -26.43 -13.33
C GLU A 13 0.19 -25.39 -12.38
N TYR A 14 -0.97 -25.67 -11.80
CA TYR A 14 -1.65 -24.77 -10.88
C TYR A 14 -2.20 -25.56 -9.70
N GLY A 15 -2.22 -24.96 -8.52
CA GLY A 15 -2.68 -25.64 -7.33
C GLY A 15 -2.48 -24.83 -6.06
N VAL A 16 -2.58 -25.53 -4.93
CA VAL A 16 -2.23 -25.00 -3.62
C VAL A 16 -0.69 -24.92 -3.52
N MET A 17 -0.17 -23.89 -2.85
CA MET A 17 1.28 -23.77 -2.63
C MET A 17 1.81 -25.01 -1.89
N GLY A 18 2.94 -25.56 -2.33
CA GLY A 18 3.54 -26.76 -1.73
C GLY A 18 3.98 -26.62 -0.27
N SER A 19 4.01 -25.39 0.26
CA SER A 19 4.31 -25.11 1.67
C SER A 19 3.10 -25.22 2.61
N ILE A 20 1.88 -25.37 2.07
CA ILE A 20 0.66 -25.48 2.89
C ILE A 20 0.65 -26.83 3.62
N LEU A 21 0.48 -26.79 4.94
CA LEU A 21 0.65 -27.95 5.82
C LEU A 21 -0.58 -28.89 5.82
N SER A 22 -1.76 -28.34 5.55
CA SER A 22 -2.99 -29.12 5.46
C SER A 22 -3.98 -28.48 4.49
N ILE A 23 -4.71 -29.31 3.77
CA ILE A 23 -5.82 -28.90 2.92
C ILE A 23 -7.09 -29.51 3.53
N PRO A 24 -8.09 -28.70 3.90
CA PRO A 24 -9.30 -29.22 4.52
C PRO A 24 -10.07 -30.13 3.56
N ALA A 25 -10.82 -31.09 4.12
CA ALA A 25 -11.73 -31.90 3.33
C ALA A 25 -12.71 -31.02 2.55
N ASN A 26 -13.01 -31.39 1.31
CA ASN A 26 -13.89 -30.65 0.40
C ASN A 26 -13.37 -29.26 -0.01
N TYR A 27 -12.07 -28.96 0.15
CA TYR A 27 -11.47 -27.77 -0.43
C TYR A 27 -11.63 -27.75 -1.95
N ASN A 28 -12.08 -26.62 -2.48
CA ASN A 28 -12.25 -26.42 -3.92
C ASN A 28 -11.26 -25.36 -4.44
N HIS A 29 -10.67 -25.63 -5.59
CA HIS A 29 -9.81 -24.72 -6.31
C HIS A 29 -10.29 -24.61 -7.76
N SER A 30 -10.38 -23.39 -8.27
CA SER A 30 -10.78 -23.13 -9.64
C SER A 30 -9.73 -22.27 -10.33
N MET A 31 -9.50 -22.57 -11.61
CA MET A 31 -8.63 -21.78 -12.48
C MET A 31 -9.46 -21.22 -13.62
N ILE A 32 -9.20 -19.96 -13.94
CA ILE A 32 -9.82 -19.27 -15.06
C ILE A 32 -8.71 -18.92 -16.05
N VAL A 33 -8.84 -19.40 -17.29
CA VAL A 33 -7.93 -19.09 -18.39
C VAL A 33 -8.64 -18.17 -19.37
N PHE A 34 -8.00 -17.06 -19.73
CA PHE A 34 -8.48 -16.10 -20.72
C PHE A 34 -7.50 -15.98 -21.88
N TYR A 35 -8.04 -15.85 -23.09
CA TYR A 35 -7.29 -15.66 -24.32
C TYR A 35 -7.96 -14.60 -25.18
N SER A 36 -7.15 -13.83 -25.92
CA SER A 36 -7.62 -12.87 -26.92
C SER A 36 -6.73 -12.93 -28.16
N SER A 37 -7.35 -13.12 -29.32
CA SER A 37 -6.69 -13.03 -30.62
C SER A 37 -6.32 -11.59 -31.02
N LYS A 38 -6.80 -10.58 -30.28
CA LYS A 38 -6.50 -9.15 -30.53
C LYS A 38 -5.39 -8.61 -29.62
N GLY A 39 -4.60 -9.49 -29.01
CA GLY A 39 -3.46 -9.13 -28.17
C GLY A 39 -3.76 -9.06 -26.67
N ILE A 40 -2.68 -8.90 -25.89
CA ILE A 40 -2.66 -8.99 -24.43
C ILE A 40 -3.53 -7.93 -23.75
N ASN A 41 -3.57 -6.69 -24.27
CA ASN A 41 -4.36 -5.61 -23.68
C ASN A 41 -5.85 -5.94 -23.65
N LYS A 42 -6.35 -6.53 -24.73
CA LYS A 42 -7.75 -6.97 -24.80
C LYS A 42 -7.98 -8.17 -23.87
N GLY A 43 -7.07 -9.15 -23.87
CA GLY A 43 -7.18 -10.33 -23.02
C GLY A 43 -7.25 -9.98 -21.53
N ILE A 44 -6.34 -9.12 -21.05
CA ILE A 44 -6.32 -8.67 -19.65
C ILE A 44 -7.58 -7.87 -19.31
N ARG A 45 -8.07 -7.00 -20.20
CA ARG A 45 -9.28 -6.22 -19.96
C ARG A 45 -10.53 -7.09 -19.84
N GLU A 46 -10.72 -8.05 -20.75
CA GLU A 46 -11.87 -8.96 -20.74
C GLU A 46 -11.82 -9.92 -19.55
N TRP A 47 -10.62 -10.44 -19.22
CA TRP A 47 -10.38 -11.20 -18.01
C TRP A 47 -10.77 -10.40 -16.77
N GLY A 48 -10.26 -9.18 -16.65
CA GLY A 48 -10.53 -8.32 -15.50
C GLY A 48 -12.01 -7.98 -15.33
N GLN A 49 -12.72 -7.70 -16.43
CA GLN A 49 -14.17 -7.51 -16.42
C GLN A 49 -14.92 -8.77 -15.95
N MET A 50 -14.46 -9.96 -16.35
CA MET A 50 -15.03 -11.22 -15.86
C MET A 50 -14.77 -11.39 -14.36
N MET A 51 -13.55 -11.12 -13.90
CA MET A 51 -13.20 -11.21 -12.48
C MET A 51 -14.04 -10.24 -11.63
N GLN A 52 -14.19 -8.98 -12.06
CA GLN A 52 -15.04 -8.03 -11.36
C GLN A 52 -16.50 -8.53 -11.24
N ARG A 53 -17.07 -9.09 -12.31
CA ARG A 53 -18.41 -9.69 -12.27
C ARG A 53 -18.50 -10.91 -11.36
N ALA A 54 -17.52 -11.81 -11.43
CA ALA A 54 -17.49 -13.04 -10.64
C ALA A 54 -17.45 -12.79 -9.12
N TYR A 55 -16.83 -11.68 -8.72
CA TYR A 55 -16.69 -11.29 -7.31
C TYR A 55 -17.61 -10.13 -6.90
N ASN A 56 -18.56 -9.74 -7.74
CA ASN A 56 -19.45 -8.58 -7.52
C ASN A 56 -18.70 -7.29 -7.16
N ARG A 57 -17.49 -7.13 -7.69
CA ARG A 57 -16.69 -5.92 -7.45
C ARG A 57 -17.27 -4.77 -8.23
N THR A 58 -17.52 -3.66 -7.52
CA THR A 58 -17.89 -2.39 -8.12
C THR A 58 -16.71 -1.42 -8.04
N ASN A 59 -16.75 -0.38 -8.88
CA ASN A 59 -15.75 0.68 -8.86
C ASN A 59 -16.22 1.90 -8.04
N GLN A 60 -17.29 1.77 -7.24
CA GLN A 60 -17.88 2.90 -6.53
C GLN A 60 -16.89 3.55 -5.56
N HIS A 61 -16.19 2.76 -4.73
CA HIS A 61 -15.19 3.30 -3.81
C HIS A 61 -14.02 3.92 -4.57
N ARG A 62 -13.49 3.25 -5.60
CA ARG A 62 -12.43 3.78 -6.47
C ARG A 62 -12.80 5.12 -7.10
N LEU A 63 -14.00 5.24 -7.67
CA LEU A 63 -14.43 6.44 -8.37
C LEU A 63 -14.66 7.62 -7.43
N ASN A 64 -15.05 7.37 -6.19
CA ASN A 64 -15.24 8.40 -5.16
C ASN A 64 -14.04 8.55 -4.23
N ASP A 65 -12.94 7.85 -4.51
CA ASP A 65 -11.75 7.95 -3.67
C ASP A 65 -11.07 9.29 -3.91
N LEU A 66 -10.99 10.10 -2.87
CA LEU A 66 -10.35 11.41 -2.94
C LEU A 66 -8.88 11.30 -3.35
N THR A 67 -8.15 10.33 -2.80
CA THR A 67 -6.69 10.24 -3.05
C THR A 67 -6.37 9.85 -4.49
N ILE A 68 -7.38 9.37 -5.23
CA ILE A 68 -7.27 9.03 -6.65
C ILE A 68 -7.69 10.22 -7.53
N ASN A 69 -8.58 11.09 -7.03
CA ASN A 69 -9.21 12.15 -7.82
C ASN A 69 -8.62 13.56 -7.59
N TYR A 70 -7.83 13.76 -6.53
CA TYR A 70 -7.24 15.04 -6.18
C TYR A 70 -5.72 14.96 -6.08
N LEU A 71 -5.06 16.11 -6.23
CA LEU A 71 -3.63 16.20 -5.98
C LEU A 71 -3.37 16.07 -4.47
N GLY A 72 -2.46 15.18 -4.08
CA GLY A 72 -1.96 15.08 -2.71
C GLY A 72 -0.47 15.33 -2.60
N TYR A 73 -0.03 15.64 -1.39
CA TYR A 73 1.39 15.69 -1.04
C TYR A 73 1.81 14.34 -0.44
N TYR A 74 2.70 13.65 -1.15
CA TYR A 74 3.09 12.28 -0.81
C TYR A 74 4.54 12.27 -0.30
N THR A 75 4.78 11.62 0.84
CA THR A 75 5.97 11.82 1.66
C THR A 75 6.88 10.60 1.79
N ASP A 76 6.62 9.63 0.92
CA ASP A 76 7.18 8.28 0.85
C ASP A 76 8.66 8.22 0.39
N ASN A 77 9.24 7.02 0.34
CA ASN A 77 10.66 6.73 0.19
C ASN A 77 11.17 7.18 -1.18
N GLY A 78 11.85 8.31 -1.17
CA GLY A 78 12.19 9.01 -2.40
C GLY A 78 11.69 10.44 -2.44
N ALA A 79 10.81 10.87 -1.53
CA ALA A 79 10.39 12.25 -1.39
C ALA A 79 11.55 13.14 -0.92
N TYR A 80 11.42 14.45 -1.14
CA TYR A 80 12.46 15.43 -0.81
C TYR A 80 12.86 15.42 0.68
N TYR A 81 11.87 15.30 1.56
CA TYR A 81 12.04 15.25 3.02
C TYR A 81 12.20 13.81 3.57
N TYR A 82 12.48 12.82 2.71
CA TYR A 82 12.74 11.45 3.16
C TYR A 82 13.97 11.38 4.07
N TYR A 83 13.78 10.97 5.32
CA TYR A 83 14.81 11.02 6.37
C TYR A 83 15.56 12.36 6.45
N ASN A 84 14.88 13.47 6.15
CA ASN A 84 15.47 14.78 5.98
C ASN A 84 14.46 15.86 6.39
N THR A 85 14.64 16.51 7.55
CA THR A 85 13.82 17.65 7.99
C THR A 85 14.50 18.96 7.62
N GLU A 86 13.78 20.10 7.73
CA GLU A 86 14.47 21.38 7.67
C GLU A 86 15.40 21.55 8.87
N LYS A 87 16.45 22.34 8.70
CA LYS A 87 17.50 22.47 9.72
C LYS A 87 16.94 23.01 11.03
N GLY A 88 17.01 22.19 12.07
CA GLY A 88 16.64 22.57 13.44
C GLY A 88 15.18 22.37 13.80
N ILE A 89 14.38 21.71 12.95
CA ILE A 89 12.98 21.38 13.22
C ILE A 89 12.70 19.88 13.04
N ASN A 90 11.62 19.39 13.66
CA ASN A 90 11.17 17.99 13.55
C ASN A 90 10.25 17.78 12.32
N TYR A 91 9.79 16.54 12.10
CA TYR A 91 8.91 16.20 10.96
C TYR A 91 7.55 16.88 11.03
N GLU A 92 6.98 17.00 12.23
CA GLU A 92 5.71 17.69 12.47
C GLU A 92 5.81 19.16 12.03
N GLU A 93 6.81 19.89 12.52
CA GLU A 93 7.08 21.28 12.12
C GLU A 93 7.37 21.37 10.61
N THR A 94 8.09 20.39 10.06
CA THR A 94 8.42 20.36 8.62
C THR A 94 7.16 20.22 7.77
N ILE A 95 6.23 19.31 8.10
CA ILE A 95 5.04 19.09 7.26
C ILE A 95 4.06 20.27 7.35
N ILE A 96 3.97 20.91 8.51
CA ILE A 96 3.21 22.15 8.71
C ILE A 96 3.82 23.27 7.85
N ASN A 97 5.15 23.43 7.87
CA ASN A 97 5.84 24.41 7.02
C ASN A 97 5.60 24.16 5.52
N VAL A 98 5.67 22.90 5.09
CA VAL A 98 5.38 22.48 3.70
C VAL A 98 3.99 22.96 3.27
N TYR A 99 2.97 22.76 4.11
CA TYR A 99 1.61 23.22 3.82
C TYR A 99 1.52 24.75 3.67
N HIS A 100 2.18 25.51 4.55
CA HIS A 100 2.15 26.97 4.48
C HIS A 100 2.98 27.57 3.34
N GLN A 101 4.00 26.86 2.85
CA GLN A 101 4.96 27.38 1.88
C GLN A 101 4.71 26.91 0.44
N ILE A 102 4.10 25.74 0.24
CA ILE A 102 3.84 25.21 -1.10
C ILE A 102 2.64 25.95 -1.72
N PRO A 103 2.79 26.54 -2.93
CA PRO A 103 1.70 27.26 -3.58
C PRO A 103 0.68 26.34 -4.27
N LEU A 104 0.90 25.02 -4.27
CA LEU A 104 0.02 24.04 -4.91
C LEU A 104 -1.14 23.65 -3.98
N PRO A 105 -2.40 23.66 -4.46
CA PRO A 105 -3.55 23.25 -3.68
C PRO A 105 -3.67 21.73 -3.64
N PHE A 106 -2.93 21.08 -2.74
CA PHE A 106 -3.14 19.67 -2.45
C PHE A 106 -4.32 19.50 -1.47
N HIS A 107 -5.04 18.38 -1.59
CA HIS A 107 -6.28 18.11 -0.83
C HIS A 107 -6.11 17.05 0.24
N TYR A 108 -4.97 16.37 0.23
CA TYR A 108 -4.57 15.42 1.26
C TYR A 108 -3.04 15.40 1.37
N ILE A 109 -2.55 15.02 2.55
CA ILE A 109 -1.16 14.70 2.80
C ILE A 109 -1.10 13.22 3.17
N GLN A 110 -0.16 12.47 2.62
CA GLN A 110 0.25 11.17 3.12
C GLN A 110 1.29 11.36 4.22
N LEU A 111 1.08 10.75 5.39
CA LEU A 111 2.12 10.64 6.42
C LEU A 111 2.72 9.23 6.41
N ASP A 112 3.96 9.11 5.93
CA ASP A 112 4.70 7.85 5.96
C ASP A 112 5.18 7.48 7.36
N SER A 113 5.67 6.25 7.54
CA SER A 113 6.12 5.70 8.82
C SER A 113 7.32 6.39 9.45
N TRP A 114 8.01 7.28 8.74
CA TRP A 114 9.08 8.12 9.29
C TRP A 114 8.65 9.57 9.58
N TRP A 115 7.40 9.94 9.32
CA TRP A 115 6.88 11.28 9.65
C TRP A 115 6.40 11.41 11.09
N TYR A 116 6.40 10.30 11.82
CA TYR A 116 6.06 10.24 13.22
C TYR A 116 7.03 9.30 13.96
N TYR A 117 7.17 9.51 15.26
CA TYR A 117 8.13 8.75 16.05
C TYR A 117 7.70 7.29 16.23
N LYS A 118 8.53 6.36 15.76
CA LYS A 118 8.32 4.91 15.86
C LYS A 118 8.75 4.36 17.22
N GLY A 119 8.13 4.85 18.29
CA GLY A 119 8.39 4.45 19.66
C GLY A 119 7.42 5.15 20.62
N ILE A 120 7.76 5.20 21.90
CA ILE A 120 6.87 5.79 22.91
C ILE A 120 6.74 7.30 22.71
N ARG A 121 7.86 8.06 22.71
CA ARG A 121 7.92 9.53 22.54
C ARG A 121 9.27 9.95 21.96
N ASP A 122 9.31 11.01 21.16
CA ASP A 122 10.53 11.60 20.60
C ASP A 122 11.31 12.46 21.62
N GLU A 123 12.37 13.14 21.17
CA GLU A 123 13.20 14.02 22.02
C GLU A 123 12.46 15.25 22.57
N LYS A 124 11.35 15.66 21.93
CA LYS A 124 10.45 16.71 22.39
C LYS A 124 9.30 16.15 23.25
N GLY A 125 9.28 14.83 23.47
CA GLY A 125 8.26 14.15 24.23
C GLY A 125 6.98 13.91 23.44
N ILE A 126 6.97 14.01 22.11
CA ILE A 126 5.78 13.85 21.27
C ILE A 126 5.70 12.40 20.76
N ASN A 127 4.52 11.78 20.84
CA ASN A 127 4.29 10.45 20.26
C ASN A 127 3.68 10.53 18.85
N TYR A 128 3.53 9.39 18.19
CA TYR A 128 3.00 9.34 16.82
C TYR A 128 1.55 9.82 16.71
N GLU A 129 0.71 9.51 17.70
CA GLU A 129 -0.71 9.89 17.73
C GLU A 129 -0.87 11.41 17.91
N GLU A 130 -0.12 11.99 18.84
CA GLU A 130 -0.04 13.44 19.05
C GLU A 130 0.44 14.14 17.77
N THR A 131 1.44 13.59 17.08
CA THR A 131 1.90 14.13 15.77
C THR A 131 0.76 14.16 14.76
N ILE A 132 0.00 13.06 14.64
CA ILE A 132 -1.11 12.94 13.69
C ILE A 132 -2.22 13.93 14.04
N ILE A 133 -2.60 14.03 15.31
CA ILE A 133 -3.63 14.94 15.81
C ILE A 133 -3.22 16.40 15.59
N ASN A 134 -1.96 16.75 15.87
CA ASN A 134 -1.45 18.11 15.66
C ASN A 134 -1.48 18.48 14.17
N VAL A 135 -1.00 17.59 13.29
CA VAL A 135 -1.06 17.80 11.84
C VAL A 135 -2.52 17.95 11.37
N TYR A 136 -3.43 17.14 11.89
CA TYR A 136 -4.86 17.24 11.60
C TYR A 136 -5.45 18.61 11.98
N HIS A 137 -5.07 19.15 13.15
CA HIS A 137 -5.57 20.43 13.64
C HIS A 137 -4.93 21.66 12.98
N GLU A 138 -3.63 21.63 12.71
CA GLU A 138 -2.88 22.78 12.18
C GLU A 138 -3.02 22.94 10.66
N ILE A 139 -3.30 21.85 9.95
CA ILE A 139 -3.40 21.85 8.49
C ILE A 139 -4.87 21.69 8.08
N PRO A 140 -5.58 22.77 7.70
CA PRO A 140 -7.00 22.75 7.34
C PRO A 140 -7.21 22.22 5.92
N LEU A 141 -6.78 20.98 5.70
CA LEU A 141 -7.10 20.23 4.50
C LEU A 141 -8.50 19.67 4.62
N PRO A 142 -9.17 19.45 3.49
CA PRO A 142 -10.47 18.80 3.51
C PRO A 142 -10.34 17.37 4.05
N PHE A 143 -9.17 16.73 3.92
CA PHE A 143 -8.93 15.35 4.36
C PHE A 143 -7.44 15.08 4.67
N HIS A 144 -7.17 14.05 5.49
CA HIS A 144 -5.83 13.61 5.85
C HIS A 144 -5.64 12.12 5.60
N TYR A 145 -4.44 11.73 5.19
CA TYR A 145 -4.12 10.36 4.82
C TYR A 145 -2.88 9.87 5.58
N ILE A 146 -2.95 8.66 6.11
CA ILE A 146 -1.86 8.05 6.86
C ILE A 146 -1.48 6.73 6.20
N GLN A 147 -0.21 6.61 5.87
CA GLN A 147 0.38 5.32 5.58
C GLN A 147 0.76 4.68 6.89
N LEU A 148 0.29 3.44 7.04
CA LEU A 148 0.50 2.71 8.25
C LEU A 148 1.38 1.46 7.94
N ASP A 149 2.69 1.58 8.16
CA ASP A 149 3.69 0.49 8.15
C ASP A 149 3.56 -0.41 9.39
N SER A 150 3.72 -1.72 9.27
CA SER A 150 3.44 -2.71 10.32
C SER A 150 4.35 -2.66 11.58
N TRP A 151 5.03 -1.55 11.89
CA TRP A 151 5.93 -1.36 13.05
C TRP A 151 5.23 -1.41 14.42
N TRP A 152 3.90 -1.23 14.48
CA TRP A 152 3.10 -1.50 15.69
C TRP A 152 2.78 -2.96 15.91
N TYR A 153 3.18 -3.85 15.01
CA TYR A 153 3.17 -5.28 15.27
C TYR A 153 4.58 -5.74 15.65
N TYR A 154 4.65 -6.89 16.32
CA TYR A 154 5.93 -7.49 16.63
C TYR A 154 6.65 -7.95 15.35
N LYS A 155 7.95 -7.66 15.29
CA LYS A 155 8.82 -7.86 14.12
C LYS A 155 9.76 -9.03 14.31
N GLY A 156 10.02 -9.73 13.21
CA GLY A 156 10.92 -10.87 13.12
C GLY A 156 11.95 -10.70 12.02
N ILE A 157 12.23 -11.80 11.29
CA ILE A 157 13.22 -11.82 10.23
C ILE A 157 12.86 -10.80 9.14
N ARG A 158 13.81 -9.93 8.76
CA ARG A 158 13.66 -8.91 7.70
C ARG A 158 12.47 -7.98 7.90
N ASP A 159 12.14 -7.65 9.15
CA ASP A 159 11.04 -6.76 9.53
C ASP A 159 9.64 -7.26 9.13
N GLY A 160 9.50 -8.56 8.84
CA GLY A 160 8.22 -9.23 8.73
C GLY A 160 7.54 -9.37 10.09
N VAL A 161 6.21 -9.28 10.11
CA VAL A 161 5.40 -9.45 11.32
C VAL A 161 5.51 -10.89 11.85
N THR A 162 5.62 -11.06 13.16
CA THR A 162 5.59 -12.37 13.82
C THR A 162 4.24 -12.71 14.43
N GLU A 163 3.45 -11.71 14.77
CA GLU A 163 2.08 -11.85 15.26
C GLU A 163 1.25 -10.60 14.93
N TRP A 164 -0.01 -10.81 14.56
CA TRP A 164 -0.96 -9.73 14.24
C TRP A 164 -1.64 -9.14 15.48
N THR A 165 -0.93 -9.18 16.61
CA THR A 165 -1.32 -8.52 17.86
C THR A 165 -0.66 -7.16 17.89
N GLY A 166 -1.47 -6.11 17.96
CA GLY A 166 -0.96 -4.76 18.13
C GLY A 166 -0.16 -4.62 19.42
N ARG A 167 1.00 -3.99 19.34
CA ARG A 167 1.81 -3.65 20.50
C ARG A 167 1.06 -2.66 21.38
N PRO A 168 0.67 -3.02 22.61
CA PRO A 168 -0.21 -2.18 23.43
C PRO A 168 0.43 -0.83 23.80
N ASP A 169 1.75 -0.70 23.69
CA ASP A 169 2.47 0.54 23.97
C ASP A 169 2.46 1.55 22.81
N ILE A 170 2.10 1.12 21.59
CA ILE A 170 2.19 1.95 20.37
C ILE A 170 1.09 1.70 19.33
N PHE A 171 0.20 0.72 19.55
CA PHE A 171 -0.83 0.40 18.57
C PHE A 171 -1.93 1.47 18.61
N PRO A 172 -2.33 2.02 17.46
CA PRO A 172 -3.20 3.18 17.43
C PRO A 172 -4.65 2.89 17.76
N ASP A 173 -5.26 3.84 18.46
CA ASP A 173 -6.71 4.03 18.45
C ASP A 173 -7.03 5.17 17.46
N ALA A 174 -7.39 4.80 16.23
CA ALA A 174 -7.49 5.76 15.11
C ALA A 174 -8.78 6.62 15.13
N HIS A 175 -9.54 6.60 16.22
CA HIS A 175 -10.94 7.07 16.21
C HIS A 175 -11.14 8.57 15.94
N ASP A 176 -10.11 9.42 16.01
CA ASP A 176 -10.23 10.87 15.82
C ASP A 176 -9.16 11.50 14.90
N TRP A 177 -8.48 10.71 14.07
CA TRP A 177 -7.32 11.19 13.28
C TRP A 177 -7.66 11.93 11.98
N GLY A 178 -8.95 12.09 11.64
CA GLY A 178 -9.35 12.62 10.34
C GLY A 178 -8.94 11.75 9.14
N LEU A 179 -8.64 10.47 9.41
CA LEU A 179 -8.15 9.52 8.43
C LEU A 179 -9.21 9.21 7.37
N VAL A 180 -8.90 9.43 6.09
CA VAL A 180 -9.79 9.02 4.98
C VAL A 180 -9.32 7.79 4.22
N LEU A 181 -8.06 7.42 4.37
CA LEU A 181 -7.46 6.31 3.65
C LEU A 181 -6.37 5.64 4.46
N TYR A 182 -6.20 4.34 4.30
CA TYR A 182 -5.17 3.55 4.96
C TYR A 182 -4.23 2.92 3.92
N GLU A 183 -2.93 3.19 4.00
CA GLU A 183 -1.95 2.40 3.24
C GLU A 183 -1.54 1.16 4.02
N GLN A 184 -1.81 -0.01 3.47
CA GLN A 184 -1.13 -1.22 3.92
C GLN A 184 0.18 -1.38 3.15
N ASP A 185 1.28 -1.14 3.85
CA ASP A 185 2.64 -1.29 3.34
C ASP A 185 3.23 -2.70 3.59
N TRP A 186 4.37 -3.03 2.97
CA TRP A 186 5.12 -4.27 3.18
C TRP A 186 4.36 -5.58 2.87
N LEU A 187 3.33 -5.57 2.02
CA LEU A 187 2.48 -6.76 1.76
C LEU A 187 3.28 -8.00 1.33
N ASP A 188 4.29 -7.84 0.49
CA ASP A 188 5.18 -8.92 0.08
C ASP A 188 5.93 -9.53 1.28
N ARG A 189 6.51 -8.70 2.15
CA ARG A 189 7.25 -9.10 3.35
C ARG A 189 6.33 -9.76 4.36
N GLN A 190 5.14 -9.21 4.57
CA GLN A 190 4.12 -9.83 5.41
C GLN A 190 3.62 -11.16 4.87
N THR A 191 3.76 -11.42 3.58
CA THR A 191 3.46 -12.75 3.01
C THR A 191 4.67 -13.67 3.02
N ILE A 192 5.87 -13.17 2.75
CA ILE A 192 7.06 -13.99 2.55
C ILE A 192 7.69 -14.37 3.88
N ASP A 193 7.77 -13.41 4.80
CA ASP A 193 8.53 -13.56 6.05
C ASP A 193 7.64 -13.99 7.23
N PHE A 194 6.32 -13.74 7.18
CA PHE A 194 5.37 -14.30 8.17
C PHE A 194 4.90 -15.70 7.76
N LEU A 195 5.60 -16.72 8.25
CA LEU A 195 5.42 -18.13 7.88
C LEU A 195 3.95 -18.61 7.82
N PRO A 196 3.05 -18.29 8.78
CA PRO A 196 1.65 -18.74 8.74
C PRO A 196 0.90 -18.39 7.45
N THR A 197 1.20 -17.26 6.79
CA THR A 197 0.56 -16.91 5.51
C THR A 197 0.96 -17.84 4.34
N ARG A 198 2.02 -18.63 4.53
CA ARG A 198 2.52 -19.61 3.54
C ARG A 198 2.33 -21.06 3.96
N THR A 199 1.94 -21.33 5.19
CA THR A 199 1.74 -22.68 5.73
C THR A 199 0.28 -22.99 6.05
N ASP A 200 -0.55 -21.96 6.25
CA ASP A 200 -1.98 -22.08 6.44
C ASP A 200 -2.75 -21.55 5.22
N ILE A 201 -3.78 -22.29 4.82
CA ILE A 201 -4.53 -22.02 3.59
C ILE A 201 -5.49 -20.82 3.71
N HIS A 202 -5.84 -20.42 4.93
CA HIS A 202 -6.84 -19.39 5.22
C HIS A 202 -6.23 -18.08 5.72
N ILE A 203 -5.12 -18.13 6.48
CA ILE A 203 -4.58 -16.96 7.20
C ILE A 203 -4.36 -15.73 6.30
N GLY A 204 -3.74 -15.90 5.13
CA GLY A 204 -3.48 -14.77 4.23
C GLY A 204 -4.76 -14.10 3.70
N GLN A 205 -5.83 -14.89 3.45
CA GLN A 205 -7.12 -14.33 3.04
C GLN A 205 -7.83 -13.68 4.22
N GLN A 206 -7.87 -14.36 5.37
CA GLN A 206 -8.51 -13.87 6.58
C GLN A 206 -7.94 -12.51 6.99
N TRP A 207 -6.61 -12.37 6.98
CA TRP A 207 -5.94 -11.10 7.31
C TRP A 207 -6.43 -9.93 6.43
N LEU A 208 -6.41 -10.10 5.11
CA LEU A 208 -6.80 -9.03 4.18
C LEU A 208 -8.30 -8.75 4.21
N MET A 209 -9.13 -9.78 4.41
CA MET A 209 -10.58 -9.61 4.57
C MET A 209 -10.89 -8.83 5.84
N SER A 210 -10.29 -9.19 6.99
CA SER A 210 -10.48 -8.47 8.26
C SER A 210 -10.08 -7.01 8.16
N MET A 211 -8.98 -6.71 7.46
CA MET A 211 -8.55 -5.34 7.17
C MET A 211 -9.59 -4.57 6.32
N GLY A 212 -10.11 -5.23 5.30
CA GLY A 212 -11.20 -4.71 4.47
C GLY A 212 -12.48 -4.41 5.24
N GLU A 213 -12.90 -5.34 6.09
CA GLU A 213 -14.08 -5.23 6.96
C GLU A 213 -13.90 -4.10 7.99
N ALA A 214 -12.71 -3.94 8.54
CA ALA A 214 -12.38 -2.82 9.42
C ALA A 214 -12.48 -1.48 8.67
N GLY A 215 -11.91 -1.39 7.47
CA GLY A 215 -12.02 -0.22 6.60
C GLY A 215 -13.47 0.12 6.27
N GLU A 216 -14.30 -0.88 5.98
CA GLU A 216 -15.74 -0.69 5.74
C GLU A 216 -16.45 -0.14 6.97
N LYS A 217 -16.17 -0.71 8.15
CA LYS A 217 -16.79 -0.32 9.42
C LYS A 217 -16.49 1.13 9.79
N VAL A 218 -15.28 1.61 9.53
CA VAL A 218 -14.86 2.99 9.85
C VAL A 218 -14.94 3.94 8.66
N GLY A 219 -15.37 3.46 7.50
CA GLY A 219 -15.65 4.30 6.33
C GLY A 219 -14.42 4.72 5.52
N ILE A 220 -13.24 4.14 5.74
CA ILE A 220 -11.99 4.51 5.04
C ILE A 220 -11.68 3.57 3.88
N ASN A 221 -11.03 4.10 2.85
CA ASN A 221 -10.49 3.30 1.75
C ASN A 221 -9.09 2.77 2.09
N ILE A 222 -8.57 1.88 1.25
CA ILE A 222 -7.29 1.19 1.44
C ILE A 222 -6.45 1.27 0.16
N GLN A 223 -5.19 1.67 0.31
CA GLN A 223 -4.14 1.52 -0.68
C GLN A 223 -3.26 0.30 -0.33
N TYR A 224 -2.92 -0.51 -1.33
CA TYR A 224 -1.94 -1.60 -1.18
C TYR A 224 -0.56 -1.21 -1.69
N CYS A 225 0.46 -1.39 -0.86
CA CYS A 225 1.86 -1.16 -1.20
C CYS A 225 2.71 -2.45 -1.08
N MET A 226 3.80 -2.50 -1.88
CA MET A 226 4.66 -3.68 -2.04
C MET A 226 3.87 -4.97 -2.30
N ASN A 227 2.79 -4.87 -3.07
CA ASN A 227 1.83 -5.94 -3.25
C ASN A 227 2.32 -6.98 -4.27
N LEU A 228 2.24 -8.26 -3.91
CA LEU A 228 2.30 -9.37 -4.85
C LEU A 228 0.99 -9.50 -5.66
N PRO A 229 0.99 -10.12 -6.86
CA PRO A 229 -0.22 -10.34 -7.66
C PRO A 229 -1.37 -11.03 -6.92
N ARG A 230 -1.08 -11.88 -5.94
CA ARG A 230 -2.11 -12.51 -5.09
C ARG A 230 -2.91 -11.52 -4.24
N HIS A 231 -2.30 -10.42 -3.80
CA HIS A 231 -2.98 -9.37 -3.05
C HIS A 231 -3.91 -8.58 -3.96
N ILE A 232 -3.45 -8.24 -5.17
CA ILE A 232 -4.26 -7.64 -6.22
C ILE A 232 -5.49 -8.51 -6.48
N LEU A 233 -5.31 -9.82 -6.68
CA LEU A 233 -6.46 -10.74 -6.84
C LEU A 233 -7.37 -10.80 -5.60
N GLN A 234 -6.81 -10.78 -4.38
CA GLN A 234 -7.62 -10.77 -3.16
C GLN A 234 -8.48 -9.51 -3.03
N ALA A 235 -8.01 -8.36 -3.54
CA ALA A 235 -8.77 -7.11 -3.55
C ALA A 235 -10.10 -7.19 -4.33
N LEU A 236 -10.29 -8.20 -5.19
CA LEU A 236 -11.60 -8.46 -5.80
C LEU A 236 -12.73 -8.66 -4.77
N GLN A 237 -12.40 -9.16 -3.57
CA GLN A 237 -13.34 -9.39 -2.47
C GLN A 237 -13.35 -8.25 -1.44
N ILE A 238 -12.56 -7.19 -1.64
CA ILE A 238 -12.38 -6.11 -0.67
C ILE A 238 -12.69 -4.77 -1.35
N PRO A 239 -13.97 -4.33 -1.37
CA PRO A 239 -14.39 -3.11 -2.08
C PRO A 239 -13.65 -1.85 -1.63
N ARG A 240 -13.23 -1.78 -0.36
CA ARG A 240 -12.46 -0.67 0.20
C ARG A 240 -11.03 -0.57 -0.30
N VAL A 241 -10.48 -1.62 -0.92
CA VAL A 241 -9.20 -1.51 -1.63
C VAL A 241 -9.48 -0.87 -2.99
N THR A 242 -9.10 0.39 -3.12
CA THR A 242 -9.44 1.25 -4.27
C THR A 242 -8.28 1.41 -5.24
N HIS A 243 -7.04 1.31 -4.75
CA HIS A 243 -5.82 1.42 -5.54
C HIS A 243 -4.68 0.63 -4.94
N ALA A 244 -3.67 0.42 -5.77
CA ALA A 244 -2.46 -0.29 -5.38
C ALA A 244 -1.26 0.32 -6.08
N ARG A 245 -0.14 0.36 -5.37
CA ARG A 245 1.15 0.75 -5.92
C ARG A 245 1.55 -0.25 -7.00
N THR A 246 1.94 0.30 -8.15
CA THR A 246 2.35 -0.45 -9.35
C THR A 246 3.80 -0.18 -9.74
N SER A 247 4.48 0.66 -8.97
CA SER A 247 5.90 0.96 -9.08
C SER A 247 6.67 0.43 -7.87
N ILE A 248 8.00 0.45 -7.98
CA ILE A 248 8.89 0.46 -6.81
C ILE A 248 8.90 1.85 -6.18
N ASP A 249 9.54 1.98 -5.02
CA ASP A 249 9.81 3.28 -4.39
C ASP A 249 10.71 4.14 -5.28
N TYR A 250 10.46 5.45 -5.30
CA TYR A 250 11.23 6.38 -6.12
C TYR A 250 12.70 6.46 -5.72
N ALA A 251 13.03 6.28 -4.44
CA ALA A 251 14.42 6.19 -3.99
C ALA A 251 15.21 5.10 -4.72
N VAL A 252 14.57 4.00 -5.11
CA VAL A 252 15.25 2.94 -5.87
C VAL A 252 15.65 3.43 -7.26
N HIS A 253 14.86 4.29 -7.89
CA HIS A 253 15.22 4.92 -9.16
C HIS A 253 16.38 5.92 -9.01
N LEU A 254 16.36 6.73 -7.93
CA LEU A 254 17.43 7.68 -7.64
C LEU A 254 18.78 6.98 -7.44
N VAL A 255 18.79 5.82 -6.76
CA VAL A 255 20.02 5.06 -6.50
C VAL A 255 20.39 4.14 -7.67
N PHE A 256 19.40 3.54 -8.34
CA PHE A 256 19.58 2.60 -9.45
C PHE A 256 18.75 3.02 -10.66
N PRO A 257 19.24 3.94 -11.51
CA PRO A 257 18.47 4.49 -12.64
C PRO A 257 17.93 3.44 -13.62
N ILE A 258 18.60 2.29 -13.74
CA ILE A 258 18.17 1.15 -14.57
C ILE A 258 16.85 0.53 -14.08
N LYS A 259 16.48 0.73 -12.81
CA LYS A 259 15.19 0.36 -12.25
C LYS A 259 14.25 1.55 -12.43
N ALA A 260 13.74 1.67 -13.65
CA ALA A 260 12.81 2.73 -14.03
C ALA A 260 11.51 2.64 -13.21
N GLN A 261 11.37 3.48 -12.19
CA GLN A 261 10.17 3.54 -11.36
C GLN A 261 8.91 3.91 -12.16
N TRP A 262 9.09 4.63 -13.28
CA TRP A 262 8.01 4.99 -14.21
C TRP A 262 7.53 3.82 -15.09
N ALA A 263 8.25 2.70 -15.16
CA ALA A 263 7.94 1.58 -16.05
C ALA A 263 6.83 0.66 -15.47
N ILE A 264 5.65 1.23 -15.27
CA ILE A 264 4.53 0.58 -14.57
C ILE A 264 3.53 -0.15 -15.49
N GLY A 265 3.72 -0.13 -16.81
CA GLY A 265 2.70 -0.52 -17.80
C GLY A 265 1.98 -1.85 -17.53
N ILE A 266 2.72 -2.96 -17.36
CA ILE A 266 2.11 -4.29 -17.13
C ILE A 266 1.38 -4.33 -15.78
N SER A 267 2.02 -3.82 -14.72
CA SER A 267 1.45 -3.77 -13.37
C SER A 267 0.19 -2.90 -13.31
N SER A 268 0.21 -1.74 -13.96
CA SER A 268 -0.95 -0.85 -14.10
C SER A 268 -2.10 -1.51 -14.83
N MET A 269 -1.81 -2.22 -15.92
CA MET A 269 -2.85 -2.95 -16.65
C MET A 269 -3.52 -4.03 -15.78
N LEU A 270 -2.74 -4.76 -14.98
CA LEU A 270 -3.28 -5.78 -14.09
C LEU A 270 -4.17 -5.17 -12.99
N ALA A 271 -3.71 -4.11 -12.34
CA ALA A 271 -4.47 -3.41 -11.29
C ALA A 271 -5.78 -2.80 -11.86
N ASP A 272 -5.68 -2.07 -12.97
CA ASP A 272 -6.85 -1.43 -13.60
C ASP A 272 -7.89 -2.45 -14.06
N ALA A 273 -7.44 -3.58 -14.63
CA ALA A 273 -8.33 -4.62 -15.14
C ALA A 273 -9.26 -5.18 -14.06
N ILE A 274 -8.82 -5.26 -12.80
CA ILE A 274 -9.66 -5.74 -11.70
C ILE A 274 -10.37 -4.61 -10.94
N GLY A 275 -10.30 -3.36 -11.43
CA GLY A 275 -11.00 -2.23 -10.83
C GLY A 275 -10.23 -1.51 -9.71
N LEU A 276 -8.89 -1.61 -9.68
CA LEU A 276 -8.04 -0.77 -8.82
C LEU A 276 -7.45 0.37 -9.64
N ALA A 277 -7.29 1.56 -9.07
CA ALA A 277 -6.47 2.57 -9.72
C ALA A 277 -4.98 2.19 -9.60
N PRO A 278 -4.21 2.24 -10.69
CA PRO A 278 -2.77 2.13 -10.62
C PRO A 278 -2.18 3.36 -9.93
N PHE A 279 -1.50 3.15 -8.81
CA PHE A 279 -0.76 4.20 -8.12
C PHE A 279 0.73 4.10 -8.48
N LYS A 280 1.32 5.24 -8.83
CA LYS A 280 2.77 5.39 -8.97
C LYS A 280 3.23 6.14 -7.73
N ASP A 281 4.28 5.63 -7.09
CA ASP A 281 4.93 6.33 -5.99
C ASP A 281 5.48 7.71 -6.42
N VAL A 282 5.96 8.50 -5.45
CA VAL A 282 6.49 9.87 -5.60
C VAL A 282 7.40 10.05 -6.81
N PHE A 283 7.54 11.30 -7.23
CA PHE A 283 8.52 11.68 -8.24
C PHE A 283 8.97 13.11 -8.03
N TRP A 284 10.15 13.43 -8.55
CA TRP A 284 10.66 14.80 -8.50
C TRP A 284 10.35 15.51 -9.80
N SER A 285 10.02 16.80 -9.70
CA SER A 285 9.90 17.70 -10.85
C SER A 285 11.23 17.96 -11.55
N SER A 286 12.34 17.83 -10.81
CA SER A 286 13.71 17.98 -11.32
C SER A 286 14.53 16.73 -11.07
N SER A 287 15.49 16.44 -11.96
CA SER A 287 16.51 15.41 -11.73
C SER A 287 17.47 15.76 -10.60
N PHE A 288 17.51 17.03 -10.19
CA PHE A 288 18.28 17.52 -9.05
C PHE A 288 17.44 18.50 -8.23
N GLU A 289 17.16 18.12 -6.98
CA GLU A 289 16.51 18.97 -5.99
C GLU A 289 17.56 19.29 -4.90
N PRO A 290 18.16 20.50 -4.91
CA PRO A 290 19.24 20.85 -4.00
C PRO A 290 18.83 20.68 -2.54
N GLY A 291 19.63 19.97 -1.74
CA GLY A 291 19.34 19.75 -0.31
C GLY A 291 18.61 18.44 0.00
N ALA A 292 18.17 17.68 -1.00
CA ALA A 292 17.62 16.35 -0.79
C ALA A 292 18.73 15.34 -0.41
N ARG A 293 18.48 14.52 0.62
CA ARG A 293 19.48 13.60 1.21
C ARG A 293 19.81 12.39 0.31
N LEU A 294 18.92 12.04 -0.61
CA LEU A 294 19.03 10.83 -1.45
C LEU A 294 19.96 10.98 -2.66
N ILE A 295 20.32 12.20 -3.04
CA ILE A 295 21.35 12.44 -4.06
C ILE A 295 22.66 12.76 -3.34
N LYS A 296 23.54 11.77 -3.24
CA LYS A 296 24.95 12.03 -2.91
C LYS A 296 25.63 12.54 -4.18
N ASN A 297 26.04 13.81 -4.19
CA ASN A 297 27.03 14.33 -5.13
C ASN A 297 28.37 13.60 -4.95
#